data_AF-B4D983-F1
#
_entry.id   AF-B4D983-F1
#
_cell.length_a   1.000
_cell.length_b   1.000
_cell.length_c   1.000
_cell.angle_alpha   90.00
_cell.angle_beta   90.00
_cell.angle_gamma   90.00
#
_symmetry.space_group_name_H-M   'P 1'
#
loop_
_entity.id
_entity.type
_entity.pdbx_description
1 polymer ?
#
loop_
_entity_poly.entity_id
_entity_poly.type
_entity_poly.pdbx_seq_one_letter_code
_entity_poly.pdbx_strand_id
1 'polypeptide(L)'
;MIFANFRRLAPLFCVLGLVSVHAAPPADQMARGQKTFTEKCSMCHQPNGAGVPTVFPPLAKSDWLKDKRDSVVKVLCEGLSGPVDVAGQHFDNLMPAQILDDQQVADVLTFVANSWGNEAPIFTADEVKTGRSNSRFPTYAELLKSAEYRPLPPAPEGFTLREVAKSPEFMTRLAMDPVKKTIYALAEKGSVYVLDMGVGAFVQIIKATDYLELGGVDAVTMGMTVDAQGRLWIVSNQKRKESLPHQNEVVIWRSSETVDGHPGKLMPWFRTRYPYGVGPYNHGVSHLAFGPDGMLYVNSGSRTDGGEPGNDPERSKGGEVDITACIWRLDPRAEQPKIEVYARGIRNAYGFAWDDAGDLFTFANGPDYNAPEEMDFVQPGQALRFSVSICRLAGEAGVPVFLYAATTAWIGVHSAGGESRSRRGWFARWLVDV
;
A
#
# COMPACT_ATOMS: atom_id res chain seq x y z
N MET A 1 54.63 -58.90 58.51
CA MET A 1 54.95 -57.71 57.70
C MET A 1 54.83 -58.10 56.23
N ILE A 2 53.93 -57.45 55.48
CA ILE A 2 54.00 -57.06 54.06
C ILE A 2 52.57 -56.63 53.64
N PHE A 3 52.51 -55.44 53.04
CA PHE A 3 51.33 -54.67 52.61
C PHE A 3 50.98 -54.91 51.13
N ALA A 4 49.83 -54.33 50.72
CA ALA A 4 49.40 -53.91 49.36
C ALA A 4 48.55 -54.93 48.58
N ASN A 5 47.53 -54.58 47.78
CA ASN A 5 46.96 -53.31 47.30
C ASN A 5 45.60 -53.63 46.64
N PHE A 6 44.49 -52.97 46.99
CA PHE A 6 43.26 -53.01 46.17
C PHE A 6 42.88 -51.60 45.71
N ARG A 7 42.96 -51.39 44.39
CA ARG A 7 42.55 -50.17 43.68
C ARG A 7 41.04 -49.96 43.80
N ARG A 8 40.62 -48.76 44.21
CA ARG A 8 39.22 -48.30 44.15
C ARG A 8 38.86 -47.91 42.71
N LEU A 9 37.75 -48.46 42.19
CA LEU A 9 37.07 -47.97 40.99
C LEU A 9 36.03 -46.92 41.43
N ALA A 10 36.05 -45.73 40.82
CA ALA A 10 35.01 -44.71 40.97
C ALA A 10 33.95 -44.89 39.86
N PRO A 11 32.66 -44.66 40.12
CA PRO A 11 31.64 -44.76 39.09
C PRO A 11 31.61 -43.50 38.21
N LEU A 12 31.54 -43.73 36.90
CA LEU A 12 31.37 -42.71 35.87
C LEU A 12 29.91 -42.19 35.93
N PHE A 13 29.71 -40.93 36.32
CA PHE A 13 28.42 -40.26 36.16
C PHE A 13 28.32 -39.72 34.73
N CYS A 14 27.51 -40.37 33.88
CA CYS A 14 27.10 -39.81 32.59
C CYS A 14 26.12 -38.65 32.83
N VAL A 15 26.56 -37.43 32.52
CA VAL A 15 25.69 -36.25 32.42
C VAL A 15 24.97 -36.32 31.08
N LEU A 16 23.73 -36.76 31.07
CA LEU A 16 22.82 -36.60 29.92
C LEU A 16 22.43 -35.12 29.84
N GLY A 17 23.00 -34.39 28.87
CA GLY A 17 22.59 -33.04 28.54
C GLY A 17 21.15 -33.05 27.99
N LEU A 18 20.25 -32.33 28.65
CA LEU A 18 18.93 -32.00 28.14
C LEU A 18 19.10 -31.09 26.92
N VAL A 19 19.01 -31.66 25.72
CA VAL A 19 18.80 -30.87 24.50
C VAL A 19 17.32 -30.50 24.49
N SER A 20 17.01 -29.22 24.74
CA SER A 20 15.65 -28.70 24.56
C SER A 20 15.26 -28.81 23.09
N VAL A 21 14.49 -29.83 22.75
CA VAL A 21 13.85 -29.97 21.44
C VAL A 21 12.69 -28.98 21.42
N HIS A 22 12.85 -27.87 20.70
CA HIS A 22 11.73 -26.97 20.40
C HIS A 22 10.74 -27.75 19.53
N ALA A 23 9.48 -27.84 19.98
CA ALA A 23 8.44 -28.49 19.20
C ALA A 23 8.25 -27.73 17.87
N ALA A 24 8.23 -28.46 16.76
CA ALA A 24 7.97 -27.88 15.45
C ALA A 24 6.58 -27.21 15.44
N PRO A 25 6.43 -26.04 14.80
CA PRO A 25 5.17 -25.31 14.79
C PRO A 25 4.09 -26.11 14.05
N PRO A 26 2.83 -26.11 14.52
CA PRO A 26 1.72 -26.73 13.82
C PRO A 26 1.55 -26.15 12.41
N ALA A 27 1.37 -27.02 11.41
CA ALA A 27 1.26 -26.60 10.00
C ALA A 27 0.10 -25.61 9.77
N ASP A 28 -1.04 -25.82 10.41
CA ASP A 28 -2.19 -24.92 10.30
C ASP A 28 -1.91 -23.53 10.89
N GLN A 29 -1.14 -23.47 11.99
CA GLN A 29 -0.72 -22.22 12.61
C GLN A 29 0.24 -21.46 11.67
N MET A 30 1.19 -22.18 11.06
CA MET A 30 2.09 -21.60 10.06
C MET A 30 1.33 -21.03 8.86
N ALA A 31 0.33 -21.76 8.34
CA ALA A 31 -0.46 -21.32 7.19
C ALA A 31 -1.29 -20.05 7.49
N ARG A 32 -1.96 -19.99 8.65
CA ARG A 32 -2.70 -18.79 9.09
C ARG A 32 -1.76 -17.61 9.34
N GLY A 33 -0.60 -17.88 9.95
CA GLY A 33 0.44 -16.88 10.19
C GLY A 33 1.02 -16.30 8.90
N GLN A 34 1.32 -17.15 7.91
CA GLN A 34 1.81 -16.74 6.59
C GLN A 34 0.80 -15.86 5.86
N LYS A 35 -0.48 -16.23 5.90
CA LYS A 35 -1.56 -15.42 5.31
C LYS A 35 -1.59 -14.03 5.94
N THR A 36 -1.63 -13.97 7.27
CA THR A 36 -1.65 -12.70 8.02
C THR A 36 -0.39 -11.86 7.72
N PHE A 37 0.79 -12.47 7.68
CA PHE A 37 2.04 -11.81 7.33
C PHE A 37 2.00 -11.20 5.92
N THR A 38 1.51 -11.98 4.95
CA THR A 38 1.39 -11.54 3.56
C THR A 38 0.46 -10.32 3.45
N GLU A 39 -0.69 -10.36 4.12
CA GLU A 39 -1.71 -9.33 4.08
C GLU A 39 -1.34 -8.04 4.82
N LYS A 40 -0.61 -8.14 5.94
CA LYS A 40 -0.42 -6.99 6.85
C LYS A 40 1.02 -6.54 7.05
N CYS A 41 2.00 -7.42 6.85
CA CYS A 41 3.38 -7.19 7.29
C CYS A 41 4.37 -7.13 6.10
N SER A 42 4.10 -7.88 5.04
CA SER A 42 5.05 -8.11 3.94
C SER A 42 5.36 -6.85 3.12
N MET A 43 4.46 -5.86 3.12
CA MET A 43 4.68 -4.58 2.43
C MET A 43 5.89 -3.83 2.99
N CYS A 44 6.08 -3.86 4.32
CA CYS A 44 7.21 -3.17 4.97
C CYS A 44 8.37 -4.12 5.26
N HIS A 45 8.08 -5.33 5.77
CA HIS A 45 9.12 -6.29 6.18
C HIS A 45 9.61 -7.20 5.04
N GLN A 46 9.07 -7.02 3.83
CA GLN A 46 9.31 -7.83 2.64
C GLN A 46 8.81 -9.28 2.77
N PRO A 47 8.44 -9.96 1.65
CA PRO A 47 8.00 -11.36 1.69
C PRO A 47 9.01 -12.35 2.29
N ASN A 48 10.30 -12.00 2.26
CA ASN A 48 11.39 -12.79 2.82
C ASN A 48 11.85 -12.33 4.22
N GLY A 49 11.13 -11.39 4.86
CA GLY A 49 11.47 -10.87 6.17
C GLY A 49 12.76 -10.04 6.21
N ALA A 50 13.35 -9.66 5.07
CA ALA A 50 14.60 -8.91 5.04
C ALA A 50 14.45 -7.44 5.45
N GLY A 51 13.22 -6.91 5.47
CA GLY A 51 12.98 -5.48 5.64
C GLY A 51 13.53 -4.66 4.48
N VAL A 52 13.58 -3.34 4.68
CA VAL A 52 14.19 -2.39 3.76
C VAL A 52 15.33 -1.70 4.54
N PRO A 53 16.60 -1.85 4.12
CA PRO A 53 17.73 -1.27 4.85
C PRO A 53 17.47 0.18 5.24
N THR A 54 17.76 0.54 6.49
CA THR A 54 17.56 1.88 7.09
C THR A 54 16.11 2.37 7.23
N VAL A 55 15.11 1.71 6.63
CA VAL A 55 13.71 2.15 6.65
C VAL A 55 12.81 1.22 7.47
N PHE A 56 12.90 -0.09 7.23
CA PHE A 56 12.11 -1.12 7.91
C PHE A 56 13.01 -2.27 8.39
N PRO A 57 12.95 -2.65 9.68
CA PRO A 57 13.89 -3.61 10.24
C PRO A 57 13.69 -5.03 9.69
N PRO A 58 14.77 -5.81 9.58
CA PRO A 58 14.69 -7.22 9.22
C PRO A 58 14.01 -8.03 10.34
N LEU A 59 13.15 -8.95 9.95
CA LEU A 59 12.59 -10.00 10.80
C LEU A 59 13.36 -11.32 10.64
N ALA A 60 14.03 -11.52 9.51
CA ALA A 60 14.89 -12.67 9.27
C ALA A 60 16.13 -12.63 10.19
N LYS A 61 16.42 -13.76 10.84
CA LYS A 61 17.50 -13.92 11.83
C LYS A 61 17.46 -12.86 12.95
N SER A 62 16.27 -12.40 13.31
CA SER A 62 16.08 -11.36 14.32
C SER A 62 16.21 -11.94 15.73
N ASP A 63 17.07 -11.32 16.53
CA ASP A 63 17.28 -11.62 17.96
C ASP A 63 16.05 -11.29 18.81
N TRP A 64 15.20 -10.36 18.34
CA TRP A 64 14.01 -9.92 19.06
C TRP A 64 12.97 -11.03 19.28
N LEU A 65 12.84 -11.95 18.34
CA LEU A 65 11.81 -13.01 18.37
C LEU A 65 12.03 -14.02 19.50
N LYS A 66 13.29 -14.17 19.92
CA LYS A 66 13.69 -15.05 21.01
C LYS A 66 13.92 -14.29 22.31
N ASP A 67 14.68 -13.20 22.24
CA ASP A 67 15.21 -12.53 23.43
C ASP A 67 14.27 -11.43 23.96
N LYS A 68 13.28 -11.02 23.15
CA LYS A 68 12.35 -9.93 23.49
C LYS A 68 10.89 -10.30 23.21
N ARG A 69 10.49 -11.54 23.54
CA ARG A 69 9.14 -12.09 23.28
C ARG A 69 7.99 -11.17 23.73
N ASP A 70 8.04 -10.69 24.96
CA ASP A 70 7.01 -9.76 25.47
C ASP A 70 6.99 -8.44 24.69
N SER A 71 8.17 -7.96 24.26
CA SER A 71 8.26 -6.74 23.47
C SER A 71 7.68 -6.95 22.07
N VAL A 72 7.94 -8.08 21.39
CA VAL A 72 7.36 -8.32 20.06
C VAL A 72 5.84 -8.47 20.10
N VAL A 73 5.29 -9.09 21.15
CA VAL A 73 3.83 -9.13 21.37
C VAL A 73 3.29 -7.72 21.56
N LYS A 74 3.94 -6.93 22.43
CA LYS A 74 3.53 -5.55 22.71
C LYS A 74 3.59 -4.67 21.46
N VAL A 75 4.66 -4.76 20.67
CA VAL A 75 4.83 -4.04 19.40
C VAL A 75 3.68 -4.33 18.43
N LEU A 76 3.26 -5.59 18.27
CA LEU A 76 2.10 -5.90 17.42
C LEU A 76 0.81 -5.30 17.98
N CYS A 77 0.63 -5.31 19.30
CA CYS A 77 -0.60 -4.86 19.95
C CYS A 77 -0.73 -3.33 19.98
N GLU A 78 0.33 -2.57 20.20
CA GLU A 78 0.27 -1.11 20.40
C GLU A 78 1.03 -0.27 19.36
N GLY A 79 1.79 -0.93 18.48
CA GLY A 79 2.73 -0.31 17.56
C GLY A 79 4.09 -0.06 18.19
N LEU A 80 5.01 0.51 17.40
CA LEU A 80 6.33 0.95 17.84
C LEU A 80 6.64 2.30 17.21
N SER A 81 7.18 3.21 18.02
CA SER A 81 7.64 4.52 17.57
C SER A 81 8.92 4.89 18.30
N GLY A 82 9.82 5.58 17.61
CA GLY A 82 11.10 6.01 18.16
C GLY A 82 12.25 5.05 17.79
N PRO A 83 13.47 5.40 18.22
CA PRO A 83 14.68 4.71 17.81
C PRO A 83 14.73 3.28 18.31
N VAL A 84 15.10 2.36 17.43
CA VAL A 84 15.26 0.94 17.71
C VAL A 84 16.45 0.37 16.94
N ASP A 85 17.23 -0.48 17.62
CA ASP A 85 18.32 -1.23 16.99
C ASP A 85 17.90 -2.69 16.77
N VAL A 86 18.03 -3.15 15.53
CA VAL A 86 17.72 -4.52 15.11
C VAL A 86 18.85 -5.05 14.25
N ALA A 87 19.41 -6.21 14.62
CA ALA A 87 20.54 -6.82 13.90
C ALA A 87 21.74 -5.87 13.65
N GLY A 88 22.01 -4.97 14.61
CA GLY A 88 23.11 -3.99 14.53
C GLY A 88 22.86 -2.79 13.62
N GLN A 89 21.64 -2.64 13.10
CA GLN A 89 21.22 -1.45 12.33
C GLN A 89 20.22 -0.61 13.13
N HIS A 90 20.29 0.70 12.91
CA HIS A 90 19.45 1.69 13.57
C HIS A 90 18.22 2.01 12.70
N PHE A 91 17.05 2.07 13.33
CA PHE A 91 15.78 2.43 12.71
C PHE A 91 15.04 3.42 13.59
N ASP A 92 14.41 4.43 12.99
CA ASP A 92 13.55 5.38 13.69
C ASP A 92 12.35 5.70 12.81
N ASN A 93 11.37 4.79 12.83
CA ASN A 93 10.17 4.88 12.00
C ASN A 93 8.94 4.44 12.83
N LEU A 94 7.76 4.64 12.27
CA LEU A 94 6.49 4.25 12.90
C LEU A 94 6.04 2.88 12.39
N MET A 95 5.89 1.93 13.30
CA MET A 95 5.10 0.72 13.07
C MET A 95 3.72 0.91 13.72
N PRO A 96 2.62 0.95 12.94
CA PRO A 96 1.28 1.07 13.52
C PRO A 96 0.88 -0.20 14.27
N ALA A 97 0.01 -0.05 15.27
CA ALA A 97 -0.63 -1.18 15.94
C ALA A 97 -1.40 -2.05 14.94
N GLN A 98 -1.32 -3.37 15.09
CA GLN A 98 -1.97 -4.32 14.19
C GLN A 98 -3.29 -4.77 14.80
N ILE A 99 -4.42 -4.44 14.15
CA ILE A 99 -5.76 -4.88 14.58
C ILE A 99 -5.89 -6.37 14.31
N LEU A 100 -5.46 -7.16 15.29
CA LEU A 100 -5.41 -8.61 15.31
C LEU A 100 -5.79 -9.09 16.71
N ASP A 101 -6.60 -10.15 16.77
CA ASP A 101 -6.89 -10.83 18.04
C ASP A 101 -5.66 -11.63 18.53
N ASP A 102 -5.77 -12.22 19.72
CA ASP A 102 -4.66 -12.94 20.35
C ASP A 102 -4.21 -14.16 19.55
N GLN A 103 -5.14 -14.85 18.89
CA GLN A 103 -4.82 -16.02 18.09
C GLN A 103 -4.10 -15.62 16.81
N GLN A 104 -4.55 -14.56 16.15
CA GLN A 104 -3.92 -14.05 14.93
C GLN A 104 -2.50 -13.53 15.19
N VAL A 105 -2.29 -12.84 16.32
CA VAL A 105 -0.94 -12.41 16.74
C VAL A 105 -0.05 -13.63 17.04
N ALA A 106 -0.58 -14.65 17.72
CA ALA A 106 0.18 -15.88 17.98
C ALA A 106 0.55 -16.62 16.69
N ASP A 107 -0.37 -16.70 15.73
CA ASP A 107 -0.17 -17.33 14.43
C ASP A 107 0.94 -16.60 13.62
N VAL A 108 0.85 -15.27 13.49
CA VAL A 108 1.82 -14.50 12.69
C VAL A 108 3.21 -14.46 13.34
N LEU A 109 3.29 -14.33 14.67
CA LEU A 109 4.57 -14.39 15.38
C LEU A 109 5.21 -15.77 15.28
N THR A 110 4.42 -16.84 15.34
CA THR A 110 4.93 -18.22 15.16
C THR A 110 5.49 -18.41 13.76
N PHE A 111 4.79 -17.95 12.72
CA PHE A 111 5.29 -17.98 11.35
C PHE A 111 6.62 -17.24 11.21
N VAL A 112 6.69 -16.00 11.71
CA VAL A 112 7.92 -15.19 11.65
C VAL A 112 9.06 -15.84 12.45
N ALA A 113 8.79 -16.32 13.67
CA ALA A 113 9.73 -17.01 14.56
C ALA A 113 10.33 -18.30 14.00
N ASN A 114 9.69 -18.90 12.98
CA ASN A 114 10.10 -20.16 12.37
C ASN A 114 10.34 -20.01 10.86
N SER A 115 10.54 -18.78 10.39
CA SER A 115 10.86 -18.47 8.98
C SER A 115 12.24 -17.85 8.86
N TRP A 116 12.83 -17.94 7.65
CA TRP A 116 14.04 -17.19 7.26
C TRP A 116 15.26 -17.38 8.18
N GLY A 117 15.40 -18.58 8.76
CA GLY A 117 16.50 -18.90 9.66
C GLY A 117 16.31 -18.43 11.10
N ASN A 118 15.08 -18.03 11.46
CA ASN A 118 14.70 -17.85 12.85
C ASN A 118 14.48 -19.20 13.53
N GLU A 119 14.95 -19.31 14.77
CA GLU A 119 14.78 -20.47 15.64
C GLU A 119 14.28 -20.00 17.00
N ALA A 120 12.96 -19.76 17.10
CA ALA A 120 12.31 -19.36 18.34
C ALA A 120 11.10 -20.24 18.66
N PRO A 121 10.78 -20.44 19.96
CA PRO A 121 9.59 -21.17 20.37
C PRO A 121 8.32 -20.59 19.74
N ILE A 122 7.33 -21.45 19.50
CA ILE A 122 6.00 -21.02 19.05
C ILE A 122 5.41 -20.00 20.01
N PHE A 123 4.56 -19.11 19.50
CA PHE A 123 3.75 -18.21 20.31
C PHE A 123 2.36 -18.83 20.50
N THR A 124 1.85 -18.77 21.72
CA THR A 124 0.49 -19.25 22.05
C THR A 124 -0.47 -18.08 22.24
N ALA A 125 -1.77 -18.29 22.03
CA ALA A 125 -2.78 -17.25 22.27
C ALA A 125 -2.79 -16.79 23.73
N ASP A 126 -2.55 -17.68 24.69
CA ASP A 126 -2.48 -17.34 26.12
C ASP A 126 -1.25 -16.48 26.47
N GLU A 127 -0.11 -16.79 25.86
CA GLU A 127 1.10 -15.97 25.98
C GLU A 127 0.84 -14.57 25.41
N VAL A 128 0.25 -14.50 24.21
CA VAL A 128 -0.09 -13.23 23.57
C VAL A 128 -1.08 -12.43 24.41
N LYS A 129 -2.12 -13.06 24.93
CA LYS A 129 -3.12 -12.43 25.80
C LYS A 129 -2.45 -11.83 27.04
N THR A 130 -1.52 -12.57 27.64
CA THR A 130 -0.72 -12.10 28.79
C THR A 130 0.15 -10.91 28.39
N GLY A 131 0.88 -10.99 27.28
CA GLY A 131 1.69 -9.89 26.77
C GLY A 131 0.86 -8.64 26.42
N ARG A 132 -0.30 -8.82 25.77
CA ARG A 132 -1.23 -7.74 25.41
C ARG A 132 -1.74 -7.01 26.65
N SER A 133 -2.01 -7.72 27.74
CA SER A 133 -2.47 -7.09 29.00
C SER A 133 -1.50 -6.03 29.54
N ASN A 134 -0.22 -6.08 29.13
CA ASN A 134 0.84 -5.13 29.51
C ASN A 134 1.10 -4.06 28.42
N SER A 135 0.26 -3.98 27.39
CA SER A 135 0.30 -2.99 26.33
C SER A 135 -0.67 -1.82 26.59
N ARG A 136 -0.60 -0.79 25.77
CA ARG A 136 -1.53 0.35 25.72
C ARG A 136 -2.97 -0.10 25.48
N PHE A 137 -3.17 -1.27 24.89
CA PHE A 137 -4.49 -1.86 24.64
C PHE A 137 -4.57 -3.25 25.29
N PRO A 138 -4.88 -3.33 26.59
CA PRO A 138 -4.93 -4.59 27.34
C PRO A 138 -5.82 -5.68 26.74
N THR A 139 -6.83 -5.30 25.94
CA THR A 139 -7.74 -6.23 25.27
C THR A 139 -7.87 -5.97 23.76
N TYR A 140 -8.27 -7.01 23.01
CA TYR A 140 -8.60 -6.85 21.59
C TYR A 140 -9.77 -5.86 21.37
N ALA A 141 -10.75 -5.84 22.28
CA ALA A 141 -11.87 -4.90 22.20
C ALA A 141 -11.41 -3.44 22.32
N GLU A 142 -10.47 -3.13 23.22
CA GLU A 142 -9.90 -1.79 23.35
C GLU A 142 -9.04 -1.42 22.14
N LEU A 143 -8.29 -2.37 21.59
CA LEU A 143 -7.55 -2.16 20.34
C LEU A 143 -8.49 -1.85 19.18
N LEU A 144 -9.57 -2.64 19.02
CA LEU A 144 -10.57 -2.42 17.99
C LEU A 144 -11.24 -1.05 18.15
N LYS A 145 -11.57 -0.68 19.39
CA LYS A 145 -12.12 0.65 19.70
C LYS A 145 -11.13 1.77 19.37
N SER A 146 -9.82 1.54 19.53
CA SER A 146 -8.79 2.53 19.15
C SER A 146 -8.66 2.71 17.64
N ALA A 147 -9.12 1.73 16.86
CA ALA A 147 -9.19 1.78 15.40
C ALA A 147 -10.51 2.37 14.89
N GLU A 148 -11.49 2.62 15.77
CA GLU A 148 -12.66 3.40 15.39
C GLU A 148 -12.23 4.80 14.94
N TYR A 149 -13.03 5.40 14.04
CA TYR A 149 -12.79 6.74 13.55
C TYR A 149 -12.55 7.70 14.71
N ARG A 150 -11.39 8.35 14.71
CA ARG A 150 -11.08 9.41 15.67
C ARG A 150 -12.13 10.51 15.53
N PRO A 151 -12.49 11.21 16.63
CA PRO A 151 -13.29 12.42 16.53
C PRO A 151 -12.68 13.38 15.51
N LEU A 152 -13.53 14.09 14.77
CA LEU A 152 -13.06 15.08 13.82
C LEU A 152 -12.16 16.10 14.52
N PRO A 153 -11.05 16.52 13.89
CA PRO A 153 -10.24 17.61 14.41
C PRO A 153 -11.06 18.90 14.43
N PRO A 154 -10.64 19.92 15.20
CA PRO A 154 -11.20 21.25 15.08
C PRO A 154 -11.14 21.73 13.62
N ALA A 155 -12.21 22.36 13.16
CA ALA A 155 -12.23 22.93 11.83
C ALA A 155 -11.18 24.06 11.71
N PRO A 156 -10.50 24.19 10.56
CA PRO A 156 -9.68 25.37 10.28
C PRO A 156 -10.50 26.67 10.42
N GLU A 157 -9.84 27.78 10.72
CA GLU A 157 -10.48 29.09 10.80
C GLU A 157 -11.25 29.41 9.51
N GLY A 158 -12.51 29.84 9.63
CA GLY A 158 -13.40 30.08 8.49
C GLY A 158 -14.15 28.85 7.96
N PHE A 159 -13.88 27.66 8.49
CA PHE A 159 -14.54 26.42 8.06
C PHE A 159 -15.36 25.77 9.18
N THR A 160 -16.33 24.95 8.79
CA THR A 160 -17.02 24.02 9.69
C THR A 160 -16.77 22.60 9.24
N LEU A 161 -16.42 21.71 10.17
CA LEU A 161 -16.33 20.28 9.93
C LEU A 161 -17.50 19.58 10.61
N ARG A 162 -18.12 18.63 9.90
CA ARG A 162 -19.14 17.74 10.46
C ARG A 162 -18.96 16.33 9.94
N GLU A 163 -19.29 15.36 10.77
CA GLU A 163 -19.36 13.97 10.33
C GLU A 163 -20.64 13.81 9.49
N VAL A 164 -20.50 13.22 8.30
CA VAL A 164 -21.63 12.98 7.39
C VAL A 164 -22.09 11.54 7.49
N ALA A 165 -21.15 10.60 7.33
CA ALA A 165 -21.39 9.16 7.39
C ALA A 165 -20.08 8.46 7.76
N LYS A 166 -20.18 7.30 8.40
CA LYS A 166 -19.04 6.39 8.60
C LYS A 166 -19.00 5.38 7.46
N SER A 167 -17.84 5.22 6.84
CA SER A 167 -17.69 4.26 5.74
C SER A 167 -17.76 2.82 6.26
N PRO A 168 -18.58 1.94 5.66
CA PRO A 168 -18.72 0.54 6.07
C PRO A 168 -17.55 -0.36 5.63
N GLU A 169 -16.77 0.10 4.64
CA GLU A 169 -15.60 -0.59 4.09
C GLU A 169 -14.46 0.44 3.88
N PHE A 170 -13.28 -0.05 3.54
CA PHE A 170 -12.17 0.81 3.12
C PHE A 170 -12.47 1.42 1.75
N MET A 171 -12.88 2.69 1.72
CA MET A 171 -13.27 3.41 0.51
C MET A 171 -12.06 3.99 -0.21
N THR A 172 -11.97 3.78 -1.52
CA THR A 172 -10.86 4.25 -2.36
C THR A 172 -11.23 5.45 -3.22
N ARG A 173 -12.52 5.61 -3.56
CA ARG A 173 -12.96 6.71 -4.44
C ARG A 173 -14.35 7.23 -4.13
N LEU A 174 -14.52 8.54 -4.29
CA LEU A 174 -15.82 9.19 -4.43
C LEU A 174 -15.97 9.70 -5.87
N ALA A 175 -17.18 9.60 -6.43
CA ALA A 175 -17.53 10.23 -7.70
C ALA A 175 -18.95 10.78 -7.62
N MET A 176 -19.20 11.92 -8.24
CA MET A 176 -20.51 12.56 -8.27
C MET A 176 -21.14 12.43 -9.64
N ASP A 177 -22.41 12.05 -9.70
CA ASP A 177 -23.21 12.16 -10.92
C ASP A 177 -23.29 13.63 -11.34
N PRO A 178 -22.82 14.00 -12.54
CA PRO A 178 -22.75 15.40 -12.94
C PRO A 178 -24.13 16.06 -13.07
N VAL A 179 -25.19 15.27 -13.29
CA VAL A 179 -26.57 15.74 -13.48
C VAL A 179 -27.36 15.62 -12.17
N LYS A 180 -27.44 14.42 -11.59
CA LYS A 180 -28.26 14.14 -10.40
C LYS A 180 -27.62 14.62 -9.10
N LYS A 181 -26.31 14.92 -9.13
CA LYS A 181 -25.50 15.27 -7.95
C LYS A 181 -25.45 14.19 -6.87
N THR A 182 -25.85 12.97 -7.19
CA THR A 182 -25.69 11.80 -6.33
C THR A 182 -24.21 11.49 -6.15
N ILE A 183 -23.77 11.29 -4.92
CA ILE A 183 -22.39 10.90 -4.61
C ILE A 183 -22.32 9.39 -4.46
N TYR A 184 -21.44 8.76 -5.24
CA TYR A 184 -21.11 7.35 -5.15
C TYR A 184 -19.76 7.16 -4.46
N ALA A 185 -19.62 6.07 -3.71
CA ALA A 185 -18.38 5.63 -3.09
C ALA A 185 -18.01 4.22 -3.56
N LEU A 186 -16.73 4.03 -3.86
CA LEU A 186 -16.14 2.74 -4.21
C LEU A 186 -15.33 2.22 -3.02
N ALA A 187 -15.62 1.00 -2.58
CA ALA A 187 -14.78 0.26 -1.66
C ALA A 187 -13.61 -0.39 -2.41
N GLU A 188 -12.45 -0.54 -1.78
CA GLU A 188 -11.26 -1.19 -2.37
C GLU A 188 -11.59 -2.57 -2.94
N LYS A 189 -12.44 -3.33 -2.25
CA LYS A 189 -12.86 -4.67 -2.66
C LYS A 189 -13.97 -4.70 -3.72
N GLY A 190 -14.41 -3.55 -4.20
CA GLY A 190 -15.28 -3.42 -5.38
C GLY A 190 -16.75 -3.13 -5.09
N SER A 191 -17.19 -3.16 -3.83
CA SER A 191 -18.55 -2.74 -3.47
C SER A 191 -18.77 -1.26 -3.82
N VAL A 192 -19.94 -0.92 -4.37
CA VAL A 192 -20.32 0.46 -4.69
C VAL A 192 -21.49 0.89 -3.81
N TYR A 193 -21.40 2.09 -3.28
CA TYR A 193 -22.37 2.69 -2.39
C TYR A 193 -22.86 4.04 -2.91
N VAL A 194 -24.08 4.40 -2.54
CA VAL A 194 -24.57 5.78 -2.60
C VAL A 194 -24.41 6.40 -1.21
N LEU A 195 -23.91 7.64 -1.15
CA LEU A 195 -23.96 8.44 0.06
C LEU A 195 -25.33 9.11 0.17
N ASP A 196 -26.16 8.63 1.09
CA ASP A 196 -27.42 9.27 1.44
C ASP A 196 -27.16 10.35 2.50
N MET A 197 -27.21 11.61 2.06
CA MET A 197 -26.98 12.76 2.92
C MET A 197 -28.12 13.03 3.92
N GLY A 198 -29.33 12.52 3.64
CA GLY A 198 -30.50 12.69 4.52
C GLY A 198 -30.47 11.72 5.69
N VAL A 199 -29.99 10.49 5.45
CA VAL A 199 -29.83 9.46 6.50
C VAL A 199 -28.44 9.52 7.15
N GLY A 200 -27.44 10.09 6.47
CA GLY A 200 -26.06 10.13 6.95
C GLY A 200 -25.37 8.76 6.87
N ALA A 201 -25.62 8.03 5.79
CA ALA A 201 -25.15 6.65 5.63
C ALA A 201 -24.77 6.32 4.18
N PHE A 202 -23.92 5.29 4.04
CA PHE A 202 -23.64 4.67 2.75
C PHE A 202 -24.59 3.49 2.52
N VAL A 203 -25.36 3.53 1.43
CA VAL A 203 -26.28 2.45 1.02
C VAL A 203 -25.64 1.68 -0.13
N GLN A 204 -25.39 0.38 0.04
CA GLN A 204 -24.78 -0.46 -0.99
C GLN A 204 -25.73 -0.63 -2.18
N ILE A 205 -25.26 -0.34 -3.38
CA ILE A 205 -26.05 -0.48 -4.63
C ILE A 205 -25.51 -1.55 -5.57
N ILE A 206 -24.21 -1.87 -5.50
CA ILE A 206 -23.59 -2.93 -6.30
C ILE A 206 -22.63 -3.71 -5.40
N LYS A 207 -22.74 -5.04 -5.40
CA LYS A 207 -21.78 -5.90 -4.69
C LYS A 207 -20.59 -6.20 -5.58
N ALA A 208 -19.41 -6.30 -4.97
CA ALA A 208 -18.19 -6.71 -5.66
C ALA A 208 -18.37 -8.02 -6.46
N THR A 209 -19.05 -9.01 -5.87
CA THR A 209 -19.27 -10.34 -6.46
C THR A 209 -20.17 -10.34 -7.70
N ASP A 210 -20.91 -9.27 -7.94
CA ASP A 210 -21.84 -9.19 -9.07
C ASP A 210 -21.11 -8.92 -10.39
N TYR A 211 -19.85 -8.47 -10.33
CA TYR A 211 -19.08 -8.09 -11.51
C TYR A 211 -17.60 -8.48 -11.46
N LEU A 212 -16.94 -8.50 -10.29
CA LEU A 212 -15.53 -8.87 -10.22
C LEU A 212 -15.35 -10.38 -10.46
N GLU A 213 -14.37 -10.69 -11.30
CA GLU A 213 -13.94 -12.06 -11.61
C GLU A 213 -13.01 -12.58 -10.51
N LEU A 214 -13.57 -12.79 -9.32
CA LEU A 214 -12.79 -13.00 -8.10
C LEU A 214 -12.05 -14.33 -8.04
N GLY A 215 -12.53 -15.42 -8.66
CA GLY A 215 -11.86 -16.71 -8.94
C GLY A 215 -10.58 -17.15 -8.16
N GLY A 216 -10.41 -16.81 -6.88
CA GLY A 216 -9.13 -16.95 -6.15
C GLY A 216 -8.06 -15.90 -6.46
N VAL A 217 -8.40 -14.83 -7.18
CA VAL A 217 -7.52 -13.73 -7.58
C VAL A 217 -7.69 -12.53 -6.66
N ASP A 218 -6.55 -11.97 -6.25
CA ASP A 218 -6.48 -10.73 -5.48
C ASP A 218 -6.86 -9.55 -6.39
N ALA A 219 -8.08 -9.04 -6.22
CA ALA A 219 -8.61 -7.89 -6.94
C ALA A 219 -8.70 -6.66 -6.04
N VAL A 220 -8.29 -5.51 -6.56
CA VAL A 220 -8.50 -4.20 -5.94
C VAL A 220 -9.07 -3.22 -6.94
N THR A 221 -9.94 -2.34 -6.46
CA THR A 221 -10.57 -1.28 -7.25
C THR A 221 -10.20 0.07 -6.67
N MET A 222 -9.66 0.95 -7.51
CA MET A 222 -9.02 2.19 -7.06
C MET A 222 -9.63 3.43 -7.73
N GLY A 223 -9.99 3.30 -9.01
CA GLY A 223 -10.57 4.40 -9.78
C GLY A 223 -12.06 4.19 -10.01
N MET A 224 -12.81 5.28 -9.90
CA MET A 224 -14.22 5.39 -10.25
C MET A 224 -14.51 6.78 -10.82
N THR A 225 -15.39 6.85 -11.83
CA THR A 225 -16.00 8.10 -12.30
C THR A 225 -17.43 7.85 -12.80
N VAL A 226 -18.19 8.93 -12.99
CA VAL A 226 -19.53 8.90 -13.60
C VAL A 226 -19.48 9.76 -14.86
N ASP A 227 -19.93 9.22 -15.98
CA ASP A 227 -19.96 9.99 -17.22
C ASP A 227 -21.18 10.91 -17.32
N ALA A 228 -21.22 11.74 -18.36
CA ALA A 228 -22.32 12.67 -18.61
C ALA A 228 -23.68 11.99 -18.86
N GLN A 229 -23.72 10.67 -19.10
CA GLN A 229 -24.95 9.89 -19.21
C GLN A 229 -25.36 9.23 -17.88
N GLY A 230 -24.62 9.49 -16.80
CA GLY A 230 -24.88 8.88 -15.49
C GLY A 230 -24.41 7.42 -15.40
N ARG A 231 -23.56 6.95 -16.34
CA ARG A 231 -23.00 5.59 -16.26
C ARG A 231 -21.79 5.58 -15.34
N LEU A 232 -21.68 4.54 -14.53
CA LEU A 232 -20.54 4.31 -13.66
C LEU A 232 -19.40 3.65 -14.43
N TRP A 233 -18.18 4.11 -14.19
CA TRP A 233 -16.95 3.54 -14.73
C TRP A 233 -16.01 3.23 -13.58
N ILE A 234 -15.53 1.99 -13.49
CA ILE A 234 -14.63 1.52 -12.42
C ILE A 234 -13.43 0.85 -13.05
N VAL A 235 -12.25 1.01 -12.46
CA VAL A 235 -11.07 0.23 -12.83
C VAL A 235 -10.66 -0.73 -11.73
N SER A 236 -10.43 -1.99 -12.10
CA SER A 236 -9.88 -3.02 -11.21
C SER A 236 -8.48 -3.44 -11.65
N ASN A 237 -7.64 -3.76 -10.68
CA ASN A 237 -6.34 -4.42 -10.84
C ASN A 237 -6.45 -5.82 -10.25
N GLN A 238 -6.09 -6.85 -11.02
CA GLN A 238 -6.30 -8.25 -10.65
C GLN A 238 -5.01 -9.04 -10.82
N LYS A 239 -4.47 -9.58 -9.72
CA LYS A 239 -3.22 -10.35 -9.74
C LYS A 239 -3.45 -11.77 -10.28
N ARG A 240 -3.10 -11.97 -11.54
CA ARG A 240 -3.19 -13.23 -12.27
C ARG A 240 -1.91 -14.06 -12.06
N LYS A 241 -2.08 -15.26 -11.52
CA LYS A 241 -0.99 -16.16 -11.04
C LYS A 241 -0.80 -17.41 -11.92
N GLU A 242 -1.45 -17.46 -13.07
CA GLU A 242 -1.48 -18.65 -13.94
C GLU A 242 -0.19 -18.81 -14.75
N SER A 243 0.62 -17.76 -14.87
CA SER A 243 1.92 -17.78 -15.53
C SER A 243 2.94 -16.89 -14.81
N LEU A 244 4.22 -17.18 -15.04
CA LEU A 244 5.33 -16.33 -14.61
C LEU A 244 5.87 -15.50 -15.79
N PRO A 245 6.21 -14.21 -15.57
CA PRO A 245 5.94 -13.46 -14.34
C PRO A 245 4.42 -13.25 -14.14
N HIS A 246 3.99 -13.16 -12.89
CA HIS A 246 2.60 -12.84 -12.55
C HIS A 246 2.14 -11.58 -13.29
N GLN A 247 0.88 -11.54 -13.70
CA GLN A 247 0.33 -10.46 -14.53
C GLN A 247 -0.64 -9.60 -13.72
N ASN A 248 -0.56 -8.28 -13.88
CA ASN A 248 -1.66 -7.40 -13.48
C ASN A 248 -2.64 -7.32 -14.64
N GLU A 249 -3.83 -7.86 -14.42
CA GLU A 249 -4.93 -7.66 -15.35
C GLU A 249 -5.74 -6.45 -14.92
N VAL A 250 -5.81 -5.48 -15.83
CA VAL A 250 -6.60 -4.27 -15.65
C VAL A 250 -7.90 -4.40 -16.42
N VAL A 251 -9.02 -4.20 -15.74
CA VAL A 251 -10.35 -4.19 -16.35
C VAL A 251 -11.04 -2.88 -16.02
N ILE A 252 -11.50 -2.18 -17.05
CA ILE A 252 -12.42 -1.05 -16.89
C ILE A 252 -13.82 -1.59 -17.08
N TRP A 253 -14.64 -1.44 -16.04
CA TRP A 253 -16.03 -1.84 -15.97
C TRP A 253 -16.91 -0.62 -16.25
N ARG A 254 -18.02 -0.84 -16.95
CA ARG A 254 -19.01 0.20 -17.24
C ARG A 254 -20.41 -0.29 -16.92
N SER A 255 -21.22 0.54 -16.28
CA SER A 255 -22.62 0.17 -16.02
C SER A 255 -23.40 0.08 -17.33
N SER A 256 -24.13 -1.02 -17.51
CA SER A 256 -24.95 -1.27 -18.70
C SER A 256 -26.42 -0.90 -18.52
N GLU A 257 -26.85 -0.62 -17.29
CA GLU A 257 -28.24 -0.37 -16.95
C GLU A 257 -28.39 0.60 -15.77
N THR A 258 -29.63 0.99 -15.51
CA THR A 258 -30.05 1.77 -14.33
C THR A 258 -31.08 0.98 -13.56
N VAL A 259 -30.89 0.86 -12.25
CA VAL A 259 -31.80 0.18 -11.31
C VAL A 259 -32.13 1.20 -10.22
N ASP A 260 -33.41 1.45 -9.99
CA ASP A 260 -33.90 2.42 -8.97
C ASP A 260 -33.25 3.81 -9.06
N GLY A 261 -32.99 4.27 -10.28
CA GLY A 261 -32.37 5.58 -10.54
C GLY A 261 -30.85 5.63 -10.35
N HIS A 262 -30.20 4.52 -9.99
CA HIS A 262 -28.75 4.40 -9.83
C HIS A 262 -28.13 3.46 -10.89
N PRO A 263 -26.83 3.58 -11.18
CA PRO A 263 -26.11 2.60 -12.00
C PRO A 263 -26.31 1.17 -11.46
N GLY A 264 -26.71 0.25 -12.34
CA GLY A 264 -26.92 -1.16 -12.00
C GLY A 264 -25.75 -2.03 -12.44
N LYS A 265 -26.06 -3.14 -13.13
CA LYS A 265 -25.07 -4.11 -13.62
C LYS A 265 -23.85 -3.47 -14.30
N LEU A 266 -22.67 -3.90 -13.88
CA LEU A 266 -21.38 -3.55 -14.47
C LEU A 266 -20.93 -4.63 -15.45
N MET A 267 -20.45 -4.21 -16.63
CA MET A 267 -19.91 -5.09 -17.66
C MET A 267 -18.45 -4.72 -17.96
N PRO A 268 -17.57 -5.70 -18.27
CA PRO A 268 -16.24 -5.37 -18.78
C PRO A 268 -16.37 -4.54 -20.05
N TRP A 269 -15.74 -3.37 -20.08
CA TRP A 269 -15.70 -2.48 -21.24
C TRP A 269 -14.34 -2.48 -21.92
N PHE A 270 -13.26 -2.48 -21.13
CA PHE A 270 -11.89 -2.56 -21.64
C PHE A 270 -11.05 -3.50 -20.77
N ARG A 271 -10.10 -4.19 -21.39
CA ARG A 271 -9.20 -5.12 -20.72
C ARG A 271 -7.80 -5.00 -21.29
N THR A 272 -6.82 -4.98 -20.42
CA THR A 272 -5.41 -5.07 -20.78
C THR A 272 -4.65 -5.82 -19.69
N ARG A 273 -3.42 -6.21 -19.99
CA ARG A 273 -2.53 -6.91 -19.05
C ARG A 273 -1.11 -6.39 -19.20
N TYR A 274 -0.39 -6.36 -18.08
CA TYR A 274 1.05 -6.16 -18.06
C TYR A 274 1.68 -6.97 -16.94
N PRO A 275 2.96 -7.37 -17.07
CA PRO A 275 3.62 -8.15 -16.04
C PRO A 275 3.81 -7.32 -14.77
N TYR A 276 3.56 -7.89 -13.59
CA TYR A 276 3.95 -7.26 -12.32
C TYR A 276 5.45 -6.96 -12.33
N GLY A 277 5.82 -5.75 -11.92
CA GLY A 277 7.22 -5.34 -11.81
C GLY A 277 7.84 -5.72 -10.49
N VAL A 278 8.68 -4.84 -9.94
CA VAL A 278 9.66 -5.19 -8.92
C VAL A 278 9.10 -5.05 -7.50
N GLY A 279 9.31 -6.09 -6.69
CA GLY A 279 8.98 -6.07 -5.25
C GLY A 279 7.49 -5.88 -4.93
N PRO A 280 7.14 -5.47 -3.69
CA PRO A 280 5.75 -5.14 -3.32
C PRO A 280 5.20 -3.88 -4.02
N TYR A 281 6.02 -3.12 -4.77
CA TYR A 281 5.75 -1.75 -5.23
C TYR A 281 5.13 -1.65 -6.63
N ASN A 282 4.20 -2.54 -6.97
CA ASN A 282 3.46 -2.41 -8.22
C ASN A 282 2.32 -1.39 -8.05
N HIS A 283 2.56 -0.14 -8.46
CA HIS A 283 1.56 0.91 -8.49
C HIS A 283 0.55 0.60 -9.60
N GLY A 284 -0.58 0.03 -9.21
CA GLY A 284 -1.66 -0.33 -10.13
C GLY A 284 -2.30 0.90 -10.79
N VAL A 285 -3.24 0.64 -11.69
CA VAL A 285 -4.09 1.67 -12.26
C VAL A 285 -5.02 2.23 -11.17
N SER A 286 -4.86 3.51 -10.85
CA SER A 286 -5.41 4.10 -9.62
C SER A 286 -6.58 5.04 -9.85
N HIS A 287 -6.69 5.65 -11.04
CA HIS A 287 -7.75 6.62 -11.32
C HIS A 287 -8.17 6.63 -12.80
N LEU A 288 -9.42 7.03 -13.05
CA LEU A 288 -9.96 7.34 -14.36
C LEU A 288 -10.96 8.49 -14.27
N ALA A 289 -10.95 9.39 -15.24
CA ALA A 289 -11.90 10.49 -15.37
C ALA A 289 -12.00 10.95 -16.83
N PHE A 290 -13.12 11.57 -17.17
CA PHE A 290 -13.31 12.16 -18.49
C PHE A 290 -12.62 13.52 -18.56
N GLY A 291 -11.89 13.77 -19.64
CA GLY A 291 -11.34 15.07 -19.94
C GLY A 291 -12.36 16.00 -20.60
N PRO A 292 -12.03 17.29 -20.75
CA PRO A 292 -12.88 18.28 -21.41
C PRO A 292 -13.12 17.95 -22.89
N ASP A 293 -12.25 17.14 -23.50
CA ASP A 293 -12.39 16.62 -24.86
C ASP A 293 -13.34 15.41 -24.96
N GLY A 294 -13.95 14.99 -23.85
CA GLY A 294 -14.85 13.84 -23.77
C GLY A 294 -14.15 12.47 -23.84
N MET A 295 -12.81 12.44 -23.79
CA MET A 295 -12.05 11.21 -23.79
C MET A 295 -11.87 10.69 -22.37
N LEU A 296 -11.66 9.38 -22.23
CA LEU A 296 -11.41 8.77 -20.93
C LEU A 296 -9.91 8.75 -20.67
N TYR A 297 -9.48 9.42 -19.60
CA TYR A 297 -8.10 9.41 -19.12
C TYR A 297 -7.98 8.41 -17.98
N VAL A 298 -6.88 7.68 -17.93
CA VAL A 298 -6.64 6.63 -16.93
C VAL A 298 -5.20 6.72 -16.44
N ASN A 299 -4.99 6.83 -15.14
CA ASN A 299 -3.65 6.85 -14.57
C ASN A 299 -3.13 5.43 -14.35
N SER A 300 -2.03 5.08 -15.04
CA SER A 300 -1.34 3.79 -14.89
C SER A 300 -0.01 4.02 -14.18
N GLY A 301 0.07 3.56 -12.94
CA GLY A 301 1.26 3.71 -12.12
C GLY A 301 2.47 2.94 -12.65
N SER A 302 3.61 3.25 -12.04
CA SER A 302 4.89 2.59 -12.24
C SER A 302 4.90 1.18 -11.64
N ARG A 303 5.65 0.29 -12.28
CA ARG A 303 5.86 -1.07 -11.79
C ARG A 303 7.08 -1.20 -10.87
N THR A 304 7.70 -0.08 -10.51
CA THR A 304 8.91 -0.01 -9.67
C THR A 304 8.77 1.12 -8.64
N ASP A 305 9.57 1.06 -7.58
CA ASP A 305 9.65 2.18 -6.63
C ASP A 305 10.49 3.33 -7.21
N GLY A 306 11.64 3.02 -7.79
CA GLY A 306 12.64 3.96 -8.29
C GLY A 306 13.39 3.47 -9.54
N GLY A 307 12.80 2.58 -10.34
CA GLY A 307 13.43 2.01 -11.54
C GLY A 307 14.40 0.87 -11.28
N GLU A 308 14.38 0.29 -10.08
CA GLU A 308 15.24 -0.79 -9.66
C GLU A 308 14.97 -2.10 -10.43
N PRO A 309 15.98 -2.98 -10.60
CA PRO A 309 15.78 -4.29 -11.22
C PRO A 309 15.11 -5.28 -10.25
N GLY A 310 14.33 -6.21 -10.81
CA GLY A 310 13.60 -7.20 -10.02
C GLY A 310 14.40 -8.44 -9.66
N ASN A 311 14.29 -8.87 -8.40
CA ASN A 311 14.94 -10.09 -7.89
C ASN A 311 13.95 -11.20 -7.48
N ASP A 312 12.65 -10.95 -7.60
CA ASP A 312 11.60 -11.89 -7.26
C ASP A 312 11.39 -12.90 -8.41
N PRO A 313 11.46 -14.22 -8.16
CA PRO A 313 11.29 -15.23 -9.20
C PRO A 313 9.87 -15.28 -9.78
N GLU A 314 8.87 -14.76 -9.07
CA GLU A 314 7.48 -14.75 -9.51
C GLU A 314 7.09 -13.50 -10.30
N ARG A 315 7.97 -12.51 -10.38
CA ARG A 315 7.69 -11.19 -10.97
C ARG A 315 8.66 -10.84 -12.10
N SER A 316 8.33 -9.80 -12.87
CA SER A 316 9.21 -9.33 -13.94
C SER A 316 10.48 -8.74 -13.35
N LYS A 317 11.61 -9.03 -14.00
CA LYS A 317 12.90 -8.44 -13.67
C LYS A 317 13.15 -7.09 -14.36
N GLY A 318 12.36 -6.78 -15.38
CA GLY A 318 12.46 -5.51 -16.13
C GLY A 318 11.66 -4.38 -15.49
N GLY A 319 12.05 -3.13 -15.79
CA GLY A 319 11.49 -1.89 -15.25
C GLY A 319 10.07 -1.59 -15.73
N GLU A 320 9.86 -0.53 -16.51
CA GLU A 320 8.53 -0.16 -17.05
C GLU A 320 8.17 -0.92 -18.35
N VAL A 321 6.89 -0.97 -18.71
CA VAL A 321 6.44 -1.35 -20.07
C VAL A 321 5.68 -0.18 -20.69
N ASP A 322 5.36 -0.28 -21.99
CA ASP A 322 4.76 0.81 -22.78
C ASP A 322 3.54 1.48 -22.13
N ILE A 323 2.75 0.74 -21.35
CA ILE A 323 1.48 1.17 -20.74
C ILE A 323 1.58 1.40 -19.22
N THR A 324 2.79 1.50 -18.65
CA THR A 324 2.98 1.83 -17.24
C THR A 324 3.77 3.13 -17.05
N ALA A 325 3.68 3.69 -15.83
CA ALA A 325 4.18 5.01 -15.48
C ALA A 325 3.69 6.12 -16.43
N CYS A 326 2.40 6.12 -16.77
CA CYS A 326 1.83 7.00 -17.79
C CYS A 326 0.32 7.27 -17.59
N ILE A 327 -0.18 8.32 -18.27
CA ILE A 327 -1.62 8.53 -18.47
C ILE A 327 -2.02 7.88 -19.79
N TRP A 328 -3.02 7.00 -19.73
CA TRP A 328 -3.72 6.51 -20.92
C TRP A 328 -4.82 7.49 -21.31
N ARG A 329 -5.06 7.60 -22.60
CA ARG A 329 -6.22 8.25 -23.18
C ARG A 329 -6.93 7.25 -24.08
N LEU A 330 -8.24 7.08 -23.86
CA LEU A 330 -9.08 6.07 -24.51
C LEU A 330 -10.31 6.75 -25.09
N ASP A 331 -10.74 6.37 -26.30
CA ASP A 331 -12.02 6.81 -26.85
C ASP A 331 -13.17 5.99 -26.25
N PRO A 332 -14.04 6.58 -25.41
CA PRO A 332 -15.13 5.85 -24.77
C PRO A 332 -16.22 5.36 -25.75
N ARG A 333 -16.19 5.86 -26.99
CA ARG A 333 -17.16 5.54 -28.06
C ARG A 333 -16.68 4.42 -28.98
N ALA A 334 -15.39 4.09 -28.95
CA ALA A 334 -14.85 3.04 -29.79
C ALA A 334 -15.36 1.66 -29.37
N GLU A 335 -15.68 0.80 -30.35
CA GLU A 335 -16.01 -0.60 -30.08
C GLU A 335 -14.79 -1.37 -29.56
N GLN A 336 -13.59 -1.00 -30.04
CA GLN A 336 -12.31 -1.56 -29.61
C GLN A 336 -11.37 -0.42 -29.24
N PRO A 337 -11.50 0.13 -28.02
CA PRO A 337 -10.68 1.25 -27.57
C PRO A 337 -9.20 0.83 -27.50
N LYS A 338 -8.32 1.70 -27.96
CA LYS A 338 -6.86 1.51 -27.94
C LYS A 338 -6.24 2.51 -26.98
N ILE A 339 -5.26 2.06 -26.20
CA ILE A 339 -4.49 2.94 -25.32
C ILE A 339 -3.65 3.88 -26.19
N GLU A 340 -3.96 5.17 -26.11
CA GLU A 340 -3.03 6.24 -26.48
C GLU A 340 -2.27 6.66 -25.22
N VAL A 341 -0.95 6.73 -25.28
CA VAL A 341 -0.16 7.25 -24.14
C VAL A 341 -0.12 8.76 -24.23
N TYR A 342 -0.87 9.42 -23.34
CA TYR A 342 -1.00 10.87 -23.30
C TYR A 342 0.24 11.55 -22.72
N ALA A 343 0.75 11.04 -21.60
CA ALA A 343 1.96 11.52 -20.96
C ALA A 343 2.67 10.37 -20.23
N ARG A 344 3.99 10.47 -20.05
CA ARG A 344 4.82 9.46 -19.38
C ARG A 344 5.56 10.05 -18.18
N GLY A 345 6.08 9.18 -17.32
CA GLY A 345 6.91 9.55 -16.17
C GLY A 345 6.11 9.86 -14.91
N ILE A 346 4.92 9.28 -14.77
CA ILE A 346 4.07 9.44 -13.59
C ILE A 346 4.20 8.17 -12.76
N ARG A 347 4.83 8.29 -11.59
CA ARG A 347 5.14 7.12 -10.75
C ARG A 347 3.90 6.54 -10.09
N ASN A 348 3.30 7.26 -9.16
CA ASN A 348 2.21 6.74 -8.34
C ASN A 348 1.18 7.83 -8.04
N ALA A 349 0.55 8.35 -9.09
CA ALA A 349 -0.51 9.33 -8.94
C ALA A 349 -1.83 8.66 -8.57
N TYR A 350 -2.26 8.72 -7.30
CA TYR A 350 -3.56 8.15 -6.90
C TYR A 350 -4.76 8.87 -7.53
N GLY A 351 -4.55 10.10 -8.02
CA GLY A 351 -5.57 10.86 -8.71
C GLY A 351 -4.96 11.92 -9.63
N PHE A 352 -5.82 12.42 -10.51
CA PHE A 352 -5.59 13.61 -11.32
C PHE A 352 -6.89 14.40 -11.39
N ALA A 353 -6.78 15.68 -11.75
CA ALA A 353 -7.92 16.55 -11.92
C ALA A 353 -7.67 17.50 -13.09
N TRP A 354 -8.77 17.91 -13.73
CA TRP A 354 -8.79 19.00 -14.67
C TRP A 354 -9.19 20.26 -13.92
N ASP A 355 -8.57 21.38 -14.23
CA ASP A 355 -9.10 22.68 -13.84
C ASP A 355 -10.13 23.21 -14.85
N ASP A 356 -10.66 24.40 -14.60
CA ASP A 356 -11.67 25.03 -15.46
C ASP A 356 -11.09 25.53 -16.80
N ALA A 357 -9.76 25.67 -16.91
CA ALA A 357 -9.08 25.98 -18.16
C ALA A 357 -8.86 24.72 -19.04
N GLY A 358 -9.09 23.53 -18.48
CA GLY A 358 -8.82 22.26 -19.15
C GLY A 358 -7.38 21.80 -19.01
N ASP A 359 -6.65 22.33 -18.03
CA ASP A 359 -5.30 21.91 -17.69
C ASP A 359 -5.34 20.68 -16.77
N LEU A 360 -4.50 19.68 -17.08
CA LEU A 360 -4.44 18.42 -16.34
C LEU A 360 -3.36 18.47 -15.26
N PHE A 361 -3.74 18.15 -14.02
CA PHE A 361 -2.82 18.05 -12.89
C PHE A 361 -2.82 16.65 -12.27
N THR A 362 -1.63 16.09 -12.00
CA THR A 362 -1.45 14.86 -11.22
C THR A 362 -0.82 15.14 -9.88
N PHE A 363 -1.10 14.28 -8.89
CA PHE A 363 -0.47 14.31 -7.57
C PHE A 363 0.14 12.95 -7.30
N ALA A 364 1.45 12.84 -7.46
CA ALA A 364 2.18 11.57 -7.40
C ALA A 364 2.96 11.44 -6.12
N ASN A 365 2.87 10.25 -5.50
CA ASN A 365 3.80 9.92 -4.43
C ASN A 365 5.22 9.72 -5.00
N GLY A 366 6.23 10.27 -4.33
CA GLY A 366 7.64 10.02 -4.55
C GLY A 366 8.07 8.64 -4.02
N PRO A 367 9.26 8.15 -4.43
CA PRO A 367 9.83 6.89 -3.94
C PRO A 367 10.06 6.89 -2.42
N ASP A 368 10.15 5.70 -1.83
CA ASP A 368 10.43 5.44 -0.40
C ASP A 368 11.90 5.76 -0.01
N TYR A 369 12.48 6.81 -0.61
CA TYR A 369 13.85 7.30 -0.43
C TYR A 369 13.92 8.80 -0.09
N ASN A 370 12.95 9.31 0.68
CA ASN A 370 12.86 10.73 1.05
C ASN A 370 12.83 11.70 -0.16
N ALA A 371 12.27 11.27 -1.28
CA ALA A 371 11.95 12.19 -2.37
C ALA A 371 10.67 12.97 -2.04
N PRO A 372 10.54 14.22 -2.50
CA PRO A 372 9.29 14.96 -2.32
C PRO A 372 8.16 14.32 -3.13
N GLU A 373 6.94 14.46 -2.62
CA GLU A 373 5.73 14.23 -3.41
C GLU A 373 5.68 15.26 -4.55
N GLU A 374 5.11 14.87 -5.69
CA GLU A 374 5.09 15.69 -6.90
C GLU A 374 3.66 16.13 -7.24
N MET A 375 3.50 17.39 -7.61
CA MET A 375 2.32 17.89 -8.33
C MET A 375 2.78 18.30 -9.72
N ASP A 376 2.24 17.65 -10.75
CA ASP A 376 2.66 17.88 -12.13
C ASP A 376 1.55 18.54 -12.93
N PHE A 377 1.92 19.55 -13.72
CA PHE A 377 1.13 20.00 -14.85
C PHE A 377 1.44 19.11 -16.05
N VAL A 378 0.42 18.41 -16.56
CA VAL A 378 0.55 17.32 -17.52
C VAL A 378 0.07 17.75 -18.91
N GLN A 379 0.93 17.57 -19.91
CA GLN A 379 0.69 17.94 -21.30
C GLN A 379 0.82 16.73 -22.24
N PRO A 380 0.16 16.77 -23.42
CA PRO A 380 0.29 15.71 -24.41
C PRO A 380 1.76 15.49 -24.84
N GLY A 381 2.21 14.24 -24.86
CA GLY A 381 3.56 13.83 -25.25
C GLY A 381 4.65 14.15 -24.21
N GLN A 382 4.31 14.71 -23.05
CA GLN A 382 5.29 15.06 -22.02
C GLN A 382 5.93 13.81 -21.40
N ALA A 383 7.23 13.90 -21.13
CA ALA A 383 7.98 12.94 -20.34
C ALA A 383 8.42 13.59 -19.01
N LEU A 384 7.80 13.15 -17.92
CA LEU A 384 8.05 13.63 -16.55
C LEU A 384 9.24 12.91 -15.89
N ARG A 385 9.67 13.46 -14.74
CA ARG A 385 10.96 13.19 -14.08
C ARG A 385 11.22 11.71 -13.81
N PHE A 386 10.18 10.94 -13.47
CA PHE A 386 10.34 9.52 -13.15
C PHE A 386 10.91 8.73 -14.33
N SER A 387 10.38 8.90 -15.54
CA SER A 387 10.90 8.22 -16.74
C SER A 387 12.32 8.68 -17.11
N VAL A 388 12.64 9.97 -16.92
CA VAL A 388 13.97 10.52 -17.25
C VAL A 388 15.06 9.98 -16.32
N SER A 389 14.75 9.80 -15.04
CA SER A 389 15.67 9.20 -14.07
C SER A 389 15.95 7.72 -14.36
N ILE A 390 14.92 6.98 -14.82
CA ILE A 390 15.06 5.57 -15.23
C ILE A 390 15.91 5.43 -16.49
N CYS A 391 15.70 6.26 -17.52
CA CYS A 391 16.53 6.22 -18.73
C CYS A 391 18.02 6.50 -18.44
N ARG A 392 18.33 7.33 -17.43
CA ARG A 392 19.72 7.55 -16.98
C ARG A 392 20.36 6.33 -16.34
N LEU A 393 19.57 5.50 -15.65
CA LEU A 393 20.05 4.27 -15.00
C LEU A 393 20.11 3.08 -15.96
N ALA A 394 19.23 3.03 -16.96
CA ALA A 394 19.10 1.93 -17.92
C ALA A 394 20.04 2.02 -19.13
N GLY A 395 20.78 3.12 -19.32
CA GLY A 395 21.78 3.23 -20.40
C GLY A 395 21.21 3.15 -21.82
N GLU A 396 19.94 3.50 -22.02
CA GLU A 396 19.32 3.47 -23.34
C GLU A 396 19.83 4.61 -24.23
N ALA A 397 20.67 4.26 -25.20
CA ALA A 397 21.14 5.17 -26.22
C ALA A 397 19.99 5.53 -27.18
N GLY A 398 19.47 6.75 -27.10
CA GLY A 398 18.52 7.28 -28.08
C GLY A 398 17.49 8.28 -27.57
N VAL A 399 17.33 8.45 -26.26
CA VAL A 399 16.44 9.49 -25.71
C VAL A 399 17.18 10.83 -25.77
N PRO A 400 16.65 11.87 -26.46
CA PRO A 400 17.28 13.18 -26.47
C PRO A 400 17.39 13.69 -25.03
N VAL A 401 18.64 13.91 -24.60
CA VAL A 401 18.98 14.47 -23.30
C VAL A 401 18.52 15.93 -23.27
N PHE A 402 17.29 16.18 -22.82
CA PHE A 402 16.96 17.50 -22.29
C PHE A 402 17.57 17.59 -20.89
N LEU A 403 18.80 18.10 -20.84
CA LEU A 403 19.42 18.60 -19.62
C LEU A 403 18.59 19.79 -19.13
N TYR A 404 17.47 19.52 -18.45
CA TYR A 404 16.93 20.51 -17.53
C TYR A 404 17.86 20.53 -16.32
N ALA A 405 18.81 21.46 -16.38
CA ALA A 405 19.54 21.90 -15.20
C ALA A 405 18.52 22.11 -14.08
N ALA A 406 18.78 21.55 -12.91
CA ALA A 406 18.10 21.95 -11.69
C ALA A 406 18.39 23.43 -11.48
N THR A 407 17.59 24.31 -12.08
CA THR A 407 17.45 25.66 -11.60
C THR A 407 16.64 25.52 -10.34
N THR A 408 17.34 25.43 -9.22
CA THR A 408 16.84 25.95 -7.95
C THR A 408 16.56 27.43 -8.17
N ALA A 409 15.40 27.76 -8.73
CA ALA A 409 14.90 29.12 -8.73
C ALA A 409 14.50 29.45 -7.29
N TRP A 410 15.47 29.95 -6.53
CA TRP A 410 15.21 30.66 -5.29
C TRP A 410 14.48 31.95 -5.64
N ILE A 411 13.15 31.95 -5.53
CA ILE A 411 12.40 33.22 -5.46
C ILE A 411 12.57 33.74 -4.04
N GLY A 412 13.67 34.45 -3.81
CA GLY A 412 13.93 35.17 -2.57
C GLY A 412 13.12 36.46 -2.52
N VAL A 413 11.99 36.47 -1.81
CA VAL A 413 11.36 37.73 -1.39
C VAL A 413 12.17 38.27 -0.22
N HIS A 414 12.96 39.31 -0.48
CA HIS A 414 13.60 40.08 0.58
C HIS A 414 12.53 40.90 1.30
N SER A 415 12.18 40.54 2.54
CA SER A 415 11.71 41.53 3.50
C SER A 415 12.91 42.01 4.32
N ALA A 416 13.08 43.33 4.37
CA ALA A 416 14.14 43.96 5.13
C ALA A 416 13.91 43.75 6.64
N GLY A 417 14.88 43.11 7.31
CA GLY A 417 15.10 43.22 8.76
C GLY A 417 14.83 41.97 9.59
N GLY A 418 15.89 41.44 10.22
CA GLY A 418 15.82 40.83 11.56
C GLY A 418 15.94 39.30 11.67
N GLU A 419 17.14 38.85 12.06
CA GLU A 419 17.50 37.63 12.80
C GLU A 419 17.05 36.22 12.30
N SER A 420 18.06 35.43 11.91
CA SER A 420 17.95 34.00 11.64
C SER A 420 17.73 33.17 12.91
N ARG A 421 16.57 32.52 13.03
CA ARG A 421 16.41 31.30 13.84
C ARG A 421 15.81 30.21 12.98
N SER A 422 16.58 29.13 12.77
CA SER A 422 16.12 27.93 12.08
C SER A 422 15.06 27.21 12.92
N ARG A 423 13.79 27.32 12.51
CA ARG A 423 12.74 26.36 12.91
C ARG A 423 12.29 25.61 11.66
N ARG A 424 12.43 24.29 11.68
CA ARG A 424 11.84 23.39 10.68
C ARG A 424 10.32 23.49 10.84
N GLY A 425 9.64 24.09 9.87
CA GLY A 425 8.20 24.21 9.81
C GLY A 425 7.72 23.79 8.43
N TRP A 426 6.83 22.80 8.40
CA TRP A 426 6.08 22.41 7.21
C TRP A 426 5.15 23.56 6.82
N PHE A 427 5.26 24.06 5.59
CA PHE A 427 4.33 25.05 5.05
C PHE A 427 3.65 24.47 3.81
N ALA A 428 2.40 24.05 3.98
CA ALA A 428 1.43 24.00 2.89
C ALA A 428 0.94 25.44 2.67
N ARG A 429 1.04 25.96 1.45
CA ARG A 429 0.50 27.28 1.09
C ARG A 429 -0.64 27.10 0.11
N TRP A 430 -1.80 27.55 0.54
CA TRP A 430 -3.06 27.61 -0.19
C TRP A 430 -2.93 28.46 -1.46
N LEU A 431 -3.49 27.97 -2.57
CA LEU A 431 -3.88 28.81 -3.69
C LEU A 431 -5.11 29.62 -3.25
N VAL A 432 -4.95 30.94 -3.26
CA VAL A 432 -6.03 31.92 -3.14
C VAL A 432 -6.15 32.58 -4.50
N ASP A 433 -7.36 32.57 -5.06
CA ASP A 433 -7.76 33.29 -6.28
C ASP A 433 -7.37 34.77 -6.25
N VAL A 434 -7.01 35.30 -7.41
CA VAL A 434 -7.27 36.70 -7.79
C VAL A 434 -7.91 36.72 -9.17
#